data_AF-A0A832ZRZ1-F1
#
_entry.id   AF-A0A832ZRZ1-F1
#
_cell.length_a   1.000
_cell.length_b   1.000
_cell.length_c   1.000
_cell.angle_alpha   90.00
_cell.angle_beta   90.00
_cell.angle_gamma   90.00
#
_symmetry.space_group_name_H-M   'P 1'
#
loop_
_entity.id
_entity.type
_entity.pdbx_description
1 polymer ?
#
loop_
_entity_poly.entity_id
_entity_poly.type
_entity_poly.pdbx_seq_one_letter_code
_entity_poly.pdbx_strand_id
1 'polypeptide(L)' 'MRFEEFHLAYDFFLYIVLGIVVGYLLYQRYNRGIFVVVGFLLGVLLAFLNLFRLIRKKSY' A
#
# COMPACT_ATOMS: atom_id res chain seq x y z
N MET A 1 10.71 -15.91 13.88
CA MET A 1 9.92 -14.78 14.40
C MET A 1 10.37 -13.45 13.78
N ARG A 2 11.62 -12.99 13.96
CA ARG A 2 12.07 -11.67 13.44
C ARG A 2 11.98 -11.49 11.92
N PHE A 3 12.24 -12.52 11.11
CA PHE A 3 12.17 -12.44 9.64
C PHE A 3 10.75 -12.25 9.11
N GLU A 4 9.73 -12.79 9.78
CA GLU A 4 8.32 -12.66 9.34
C GLU A 4 7.82 -11.23 9.50
N GLU A 5 8.21 -10.56 10.57
CA GLU A 5 7.86 -9.16 10.83
C GLU A 5 8.50 -8.22 9.79
N PHE A 6 9.75 -8.49 9.39
CA PHE A 6 10.42 -7.75 8.33
C PHE A 6 9.74 -7.95 6.97
N HIS A 7 9.34 -9.17 6.63
CA HIS A 7 8.58 -9.44 5.41
C HIS A 7 7.22 -8.71 5.41
N LEU A 8 6.51 -8.72 6.54
CA LEU A 8 5.24 -8.01 6.70
C LEU A 8 5.40 -6.49 6.56
N ALA A 9 6.40 -5.91 7.22
CA ALA A 9 6.69 -4.48 7.13
C ALA A 9 7.12 -4.09 5.71
N TYR A 10 7.90 -4.93 5.03
CA TYR A 10 8.31 -4.74 3.65
C TYR A 10 7.11 -4.75 2.71
N ASP A 11 6.25 -5.77 2.79
CA ASP A 11 5.04 -5.85 1.96
C ASP A 11 4.11 -4.66 2.23
N PHE A 12 3.96 -4.26 3.48
CA PHE A 12 3.17 -3.08 3.87
C PHE A 12 3.68 -1.81 3.19
N PHE A 13 5.00 -1.56 3.25
CA PHE A 13 5.61 -0.42 2.57
C PHE A 13 5.48 -0.50 1.05
N LEU A 14 5.57 -1.70 0.48
CA LEU A 14 5.51 -1.93 -0.95
C LEU A 14 4.15 -1.48 -1.52
N TYR A 15 3.04 -1.75 -0.83
CA TYR A 15 1.71 -1.25 -1.22
C TYR A 15 1.61 0.28 -1.20
N ILE A 16 2.25 0.93 -0.23
CA ILE A 16 2.28 2.40 -0.15
C ILE A 16 3.09 2.98 -1.31
N VAL A 17 4.27 2.43 -1.58
CA VAL A 17 5.14 2.85 -2.69
C VAL A 17 4.40 2.66 -4.03
N LEU A 18 3.78 1.51 -4.25
CA LEU A 18 2.95 1.25 -5.44
C LEU A 18 1.82 2.29 -5.59
N GLY A 19 1.11 2.59 -4.51
CA GLY A 19 0.04 3.59 -4.51
C GLY A 19 0.55 4.98 -4.92
N ILE A 20 1.69 5.40 -4.39
CA ILE A 20 2.33 6.68 -4.75
C ILE A 20 2.77 6.67 -6.22
N VAL A 21 3.40 5.60 -6.70
CA VAL A 21 3.84 5.49 -8.10
C VAL A 21 2.66 5.58 -9.06
N VAL A 22 1.57 4.86 -8.79
CA VAL A 22 0.34 4.94 -9.59
C VAL A 22 -0.26 6.35 -9.53
N GLY A 23 -0.32 6.94 -8.34
CA GLY A 23 -0.79 8.32 -8.15
C GLY A 23 0.05 9.34 -8.92
N TYR A 24 1.36 9.14 -8.99
CA TYR A 24 2.29 9.99 -9.73
C TYR A 24 2.13 9.84 -11.25
N LEU A 25 1.95 8.62 -11.76
CA LEU A 25 1.64 8.39 -13.17
C LEU A 25 0.33 9.08 -13.59
N LEU A 26 -0.68 9.01 -12.74
CA LEU A 26 -1.96 9.70 -12.96
C LEU A 26 -1.80 11.22 -12.87
N TYR A 27 -0.99 11.72 -11.92
CA TYR A 27 -0.65 13.15 -11.87
C TYR A 27 -0.01 13.62 -13.17
N GLN A 28 0.96 12.88 -13.72
CA GLN A 28 1.62 13.23 -14.97
C GLN A 28 0.63 13.27 -16.14
N ARG A 29 -0.36 12.38 -16.16
CA ARG A 29 -1.34 12.29 -17.26
C ARG A 29 -2.46 13.33 -17.18
N TYR A 30 -2.94 13.64 -15.98
CA TYR A 30 -4.10 14.52 -15.79
C TYR A 30 -3.72 15.91 -15.25
N ASN A 31 -2.45 16.14 -14.91
CA ASN A 31 -1.90 17.35 -14.31
C ASN A 31 -2.66 17.85 -13.06
N ARG A 32 -3.21 16.91 -12.28
CA ARG A 32 -3.93 17.22 -11.02
C ARG A 32 -3.22 16.58 -9.84
N GLY A 33 -2.67 17.39 -8.94
CA GLY A 33 -1.94 16.93 -7.76
C GLY A 33 -2.75 16.01 -6.84
N ILE A 34 -4.08 16.07 -6.93
CA ILE A 34 -4.99 15.22 -6.15
C ILE A 34 -4.77 13.72 -6.39
N PHE A 35 -4.29 13.32 -7.57
CA PHE A 35 -4.05 11.90 -7.88
C PHE A 35 -2.92 11.28 -7.06
N VAL A 36 -1.91 12.06 -6.65
CA VAL A 36 -0.85 11.59 -5.75
C VAL A 36 -1.42 11.31 -4.37
N VAL A 37 -2.28 12.21 -3.86
CA VAL A 37 -2.94 12.06 -2.57
C VAL A 37 -3.88 10.86 -2.57
N VAL A 38 -4.69 10.71 -3.63
CA VAL A 38 -5.59 9.57 -3.80
C VAL A 38 -4.78 8.26 -3.92
N GLY A 39 -3.70 8.25 -4.70
CA GLY A 39 -2.81 7.09 -4.84
C GLY A 39 -2.17 6.68 -3.51
N PHE A 40 -1.72 7.65 -2.71
CA PHE A 40 -1.21 7.40 -1.36
C PHE A 40 -2.29 6.81 -0.44
N LEU A 41 -3.49 7.41 -0.39
CA LEU A 41 -4.59 6.91 0.44
C LEU A 41 -5.01 5.48 0.05
N LEU A 42 -5.05 5.19 -1.26
CA LEU A 42 -5.33 3.84 -1.76
C LEU A 42 -4.22 2.86 -1.40
N GLY A 43 -2.95 3.25 -1.51
CA GLY A 43 -1.81 2.43 -1.10
C GLY A 43 -1.85 2.07 0.38
N VAL A 44 -2.15 3.06 1.24
CA VAL A 44 -2.34 2.84 2.68
C VAL A 44 -3.52 1.92 2.95
N LEU A 45 -4.68 2.15 2.31
CA LEU A 45 -5.87 1.33 2.48
C LEU A 45 -5.58 -0.14 2.13
N LEU A 46 -4.91 -0.40 1.00
CA LEU A 46 -4.52 -1.73 0.55
C LEU A 46 -3.53 -2.39 1.51
N ALA A 47 -2.57 -1.63 2.04
CA ALA A 47 -1.59 -2.12 3.01
C ALA A 47 -2.29 -2.62 4.28
N PHE A 48 -3.25 -1.85 4.82
CA PHE A 48 -4.08 -2.28 5.95
C PHE A 48 -4.93 -3.50 5.60
N LEU A 49 -5.55 -3.53 4.42
CA LEU A 49 -6.39 -4.65 3.98
C LEU A 49 -5.59 -5.95 3.88
N ASN A 50 -4.34 -5.88 3.43
CA ASN A 50 -3.42 -7.02 3.41
C ASN A 50 -3.08 -7.48 4.84
N LEU A 51 -2.82 -6.53 5.75
CA LEU A 51 -2.58 -6.84 7.18
C LEU A 51 -3.77 -7.58 7.80
N PHE A 52 -5.00 -7.09 7.58
CA PHE A 52 -6.23 -7.73 8.06
C PHE A 52 -6.43 -9.13 7.46
N ARG A 53 -6.15 -9.32 6.17
CA ARG A 53 -6.21 -10.65 5.54
C ARG A 53 -5.22 -11.63 6.17
N LEU A 54 -4.02 -11.16 6.46
CA LEU A 54 -2.95 -11.99 7.03
C LEU A 54 -3.28 -12.42 8.46
N ILE A 55 -3.84 -11.50 9.27
CA ILE A 55 -4.37 -11.81 10.61
C ILE A 55 -5.51 -12.83 10.52
N ARG A 56 -6.48 -12.63 9.61
CA ARG A 56 -7.62 -13.55 9.46
C ARG A 56 -7.19 -14.94 8.97
N LYS A 57 -6.17 -15.04 8.12
CA LYS A 57 -5.64 -16.30 7.61
C LYS A 57 -4.89 -17.13 8.67
N LYS A 58 -4.34 -16.49 9.70
CA LYS A 58 -3.65 -17.16 10.81
C LYS A 58 -4.61 -17.77 11.87
N SER A 59 -5.91 -17.49 11.76
CA SER A 59 -6.94 -17.88 12.74
C SER A 59 -7.72 -19.15 12.37
N TYR A 60 -7.39 -19.81 11.25
CA TYR A 60 -7.93 -21.09 10.78
C TYR A 60 -6.81 -22.12 10.69
#